data_AF-A0A914LH84-F1
#
_entry.id   AF-A0A914LH84-F1
#
_cell.length_a   1.000
_cell.length_b   1.000
_cell.length_c   1.000
_cell.angle_alpha   90.00
_cell.angle_beta   90.00
_cell.angle_gamma   90.00
#
_symmetry.space_group_name_H-M   'P 1'
#
loop_
_entity.id
_entity.type
_entity.pdbx_description
1 polymer ?
#
loop_
_entity_poly.entity_id
_entity_poly.type
_entity_poly.pdbx_seq_one_letter_code
_entity_poly.pdbx_strand_id
1 'polypeptide(L)'
;MREGATMQYNAMEWVPKVVDFWNSRNKGGFKVFMFGEFDEKPIFKYGVENYNTTILLYYNNNHFDGVRRASDLLGEAYCLACETSYNRSKYHSASCKAKCQNCSRIGPDFPCQPLNNYSKLCNGCYKEFINEECYNHHLRSNFCNNSKRCEKCGVVWNVTVNNRNGRNGHVCSERYCNTCFSFHDPKRGCYITTYSQEAQTLPDHRL
;
A
#
# COMPACT_ATOMS: atom_id res chain seq x y z
N MET A 1 39.53 -5.79 40.12
CA MET A 1 38.46 -6.11 39.16
C MET A 1 37.89 -4.78 38.69
N ARG A 2 38.01 -4.45 37.40
CA ARG A 2 37.50 -3.17 36.87
C ARG A 2 36.04 -3.38 36.48
N GLU A 3 35.13 -2.76 37.22
CA GLU A 3 33.76 -2.54 36.77
C GLU A 3 33.82 -1.58 35.57
N GLY A 4 33.83 -2.15 34.37
CA GLY A 4 33.60 -1.40 33.15
C GLY A 4 32.11 -1.10 33.10
N ALA A 5 31.73 0.16 33.34
CA ALA A 5 30.39 0.64 33.06
C ALA A 5 30.07 0.33 31.59
N THR A 6 29.16 -0.61 31.35
CA THR A 6 28.58 -0.83 30.03
C THR A 6 27.77 0.42 29.69
N MET A 7 28.36 1.34 28.92
CA MET A 7 27.60 2.42 28.28
C MET A 7 26.51 1.77 27.44
N GLN A 8 25.27 1.81 27.95
CA GLN A 8 24.11 1.36 27.21
C GLN A 8 23.85 2.38 26.09
N TYR A 9 24.13 2.00 24.85
CA TYR A 9 23.88 2.87 23.71
C TYR A 9 22.37 3.03 23.51
N ASN A 10 21.86 4.24 23.72
CA ASN A 10 20.46 4.57 23.51
C ASN A 10 20.23 4.95 22.05
N ALA A 11 19.43 4.15 21.32
CA ALA A 11 19.07 4.43 19.92
C ALA A 11 18.44 5.81 19.74
N MET A 12 17.58 6.24 20.68
CA MET A 12 16.92 7.56 20.63
C MET A 12 17.92 8.70 20.76
N GLU A 13 19.08 8.47 21.38
CA GLU A 13 20.10 9.50 21.52
C GLU A 13 21.07 9.52 20.33
N TRP A 14 21.54 8.34 19.90
CA TRP A 14 22.64 8.25 18.94
C TRP A 14 22.21 8.17 17.49
N VAL A 15 21.09 7.49 17.20
CA VAL A 15 20.60 7.39 15.82
C VAL A 15 20.33 8.77 15.22
N PRO A 16 19.64 9.71 15.92
CA PRO A 16 19.43 11.05 15.39
C PRO A 16 20.70 11.77 15.00
N LYS A 17 21.69 11.80 15.90
CA LYS A 17 22.98 12.49 15.69
C LYS A 17 23.69 11.98 14.43
N VAL A 18 23.73 10.65 14.25
CA VAL A 18 24.38 10.02 13.10
C VAL A 18 23.61 10.28 11.81
N VAL A 19 22.29 10.09 11.84
CA VAL A 19 21.44 10.28 10.65
C VAL A 19 21.45 11.74 10.20
N ASP A 20 21.33 12.69 11.12
CA ASP A 20 21.37 14.12 10.81
C ASP A 20 22.72 14.57 10.26
N PHE A 21 23.81 14.06 10.85
CA PHE A 21 25.15 14.30 10.34
C PHE A 21 25.27 13.85 8.88
N TRP A 22 24.81 12.63 8.55
CA TRP A 22 24.88 12.12 7.18
C TRP A 22 23.91 12.81 6.23
N ASN A 23 22.71 13.16 6.69
CA ASN A 23 21.73 13.91 5.91
C ASN A 23 22.18 15.34 5.61
N SER A 24 22.97 15.96 6.49
CA SER A 24 23.54 17.29 6.21
C SER A 24 24.59 17.27 5.10
N ARG A 25 25.20 16.11 4.83
CA ARG A 25 26.29 15.94 3.86
C ARG A 25 25.88 15.28 2.56
N ASN A 26 24.79 14.51 2.57
CA ASN A 26 24.34 13.72 1.44
C ASN A 26 22.97 14.16 0.96
N LYS A 27 22.83 14.33 -0.36
CA LYS A 27 21.55 14.68 -1.00
C LYS A 27 20.50 13.55 -0.97
N GLY A 28 20.88 12.32 -0.64
CA GLY A 28 20.03 11.14 -0.79
C GLY A 28 19.00 10.91 0.32
N GLY A 29 19.22 11.44 1.51
CA GLY A 29 18.31 11.19 2.63
C GLY A 29 18.38 9.75 3.14
N PHE A 30 18.94 9.60 4.32
CA PHE A 30 18.96 8.36 5.10
C PHE A 30 17.73 8.32 6.00
N LYS A 31 17.14 7.12 6.10
CA LYS A 31 16.17 6.78 7.14
C LYS A 31 16.54 5.45 7.80
N VAL A 32 16.60 5.47 9.12
CA VAL A 32 16.81 4.30 9.96
C VAL A 32 15.44 3.71 10.31
N PHE A 33 15.33 2.40 10.19
CA PHE A 33 14.24 1.60 10.74
C PHE A 33 14.84 0.56 11.66
N MET A 34 14.40 0.56 12.91
CA MET A 34 14.88 -0.36 13.93
C MET A 34 13.75 -1.31 14.33
N PHE A 35 14.03 -2.60 14.31
CA PHE A 35 13.11 -3.67 14.69
C PHE A 35 13.54 -4.30 16.03
N GLY A 36 12.57 -4.75 16.81
CA GLY A 36 12.78 -5.54 18.02
C GLY A 36 12.62 -7.04 17.74
N GLU A 37 12.95 -7.86 18.75
CA GLU A 37 12.92 -9.33 18.66
C GLU A 37 11.54 -9.92 18.28
N PHE A 38 10.46 -9.26 18.66
CA PHE A 38 9.08 -9.75 18.46
C PHE A 38 8.20 -8.80 17.65
N ASP A 39 8.81 -7.77 17.04
CA ASP A 39 8.07 -6.70 16.38
C ASP A 39 8.07 -6.89 14.86
N GLU A 40 6.89 -7.10 14.29
CA GLU A 40 6.71 -7.09 12.83
C GLU A 40 6.90 -5.70 12.21
N LYS A 41 6.81 -4.65 13.04
CA LYS A 41 6.97 -3.25 12.64
C LYS A 41 8.19 -2.63 13.31
N PRO A 42 8.78 -1.59 12.71
CA PRO A 42 9.86 -0.86 13.33
C PRO A 42 9.42 -0.26 14.68
N ILE A 43 10.15 -0.58 15.74
CA ILE A 43 9.99 -0.01 17.09
C ILE A 43 10.53 1.42 17.17
N PHE A 44 11.43 1.80 16.26
CA PHE A 44 11.96 3.14 16.16
C PHE A 44 12.30 3.49 14.71
N LYS A 45 12.05 4.74 14.33
CA LYS A 45 12.29 5.26 12.98
C LYS A 45 12.83 6.67 13.09
N TYR A 46 13.86 6.99 12.32
CA TYR A 46 14.42 8.34 12.29
C TYR A 46 15.06 8.66 10.95
N GLY A 47 14.82 9.87 10.45
CA GLY A 47 15.37 10.38 9.19
C GLY A 47 14.33 11.13 8.37
N VAL A 48 14.69 11.51 7.15
CA VAL A 48 13.79 12.23 6.25
C VAL A 48 12.67 11.32 5.76
N GLU A 49 11.48 11.88 5.53
CA GLU A 49 10.35 11.12 4.98
C GLU A 49 10.60 10.66 3.54
N ASN A 50 11.21 11.52 2.73
CA ASN A 50 11.56 11.27 1.33
C ASN A 50 12.98 10.70 1.22
N TYR A 51 13.20 9.53 1.80
CA TYR A 51 14.50 8.87 1.84
C TYR A 51 14.75 8.04 0.58
N ASN A 52 16.01 7.97 0.12
CA ASN A 52 16.42 7.01 -0.91
C ASN A 52 17.38 5.95 -0.39
N THR A 53 17.87 6.10 0.85
CA THR A 53 18.77 5.14 1.49
C THR A 53 18.20 4.70 2.82
N THR A 54 18.04 3.38 2.99
CA THR A 54 17.53 2.77 4.23
C THR A 54 18.67 2.17 5.02
N ILE A 55 18.67 2.40 6.33
CA ILE A 55 19.51 1.67 7.28
C ILE A 55 18.57 0.83 8.15
N LEU A 56 18.81 -0.47 8.22
CA LEU A 56 18.01 -1.37 9.04
C LEU A 56 18.83 -1.82 10.24
N LEU A 57 18.26 -1.66 11.42
CA LEU A 57 18.83 -2.10 12.68
C LEU A 57 17.92 -3.14 13.31
N TYR A 58 18.51 -4.16 13.91
CA TYR A 58 17.84 -5.09 14.79
C TYR A 58 18.34 -4.88 16.21
N TYR A 59 17.44 -4.72 17.16
CA TYR A 59 17.78 -4.50 18.56
C TYR A 59 17.31 -5.67 19.42
N ASN A 60 18.27 -6.37 20.01
CA ASN A 60 18.03 -7.45 20.96
C ASN A 60 19.14 -7.49 22.01
N ASN A 61 18.81 -7.83 23.26
CA ASN A 61 19.77 -8.03 24.35
C ASN A 61 20.79 -6.88 24.51
N ASN A 62 20.31 -5.62 24.41
CA ASN A 62 21.15 -4.42 24.45
C ASN A 62 22.21 -4.33 23.34
N HIS A 63 22.02 -5.00 22.21
CA HIS A 63 22.90 -4.96 21.05
C HIS A 63 22.15 -4.49 19.80
N PHE A 64 22.87 -3.80 18.89
CA PHE A 64 22.34 -3.39 17.60
C PHE A 64 23.05 -4.16 16.48
N ASP A 65 22.31 -4.96 15.73
CA ASP A 65 22.79 -5.62 14.53
C ASP A 65 22.38 -4.86 13.28
N GLY A 66 23.33 -4.65 12.37
CA GLY A 66 23.04 -4.13 11.04
C GLY A 66 22.37 -5.20 10.18
N VAL A 67 21.17 -4.90 9.66
CA VAL A 67 20.42 -5.81 8.81
C VAL A 67 20.50 -5.35 7.36
N ARG A 68 20.74 -6.27 6.43
CA ARG A 68 20.83 -5.93 5.00
C ARG A 68 19.46 -5.72 4.36
N ARG A 69 18.48 -6.56 4.70
CA ARG A 69 17.11 -6.52 4.16
C ARG A 69 16.12 -6.87 5.26
N ALA A 70 14.98 -6.18 5.30
CA ALA A 70 13.93 -6.49 6.27
C ALA A 70 13.40 -7.93 6.12
N SER A 71 13.47 -8.50 4.91
CA SER A 71 13.12 -9.91 4.67
C SER A 71 14.05 -10.90 5.34
N ASP A 72 15.32 -10.53 5.52
CA ASP A 72 16.30 -11.40 6.16
C ASP A 72 16.02 -11.49 7.68
N LEU A 73 15.35 -10.46 8.23
CA LEU A 73 14.92 -10.41 9.63
C LEU A 73 13.55 -11.07 9.84
N LEU A 74 12.56 -10.72 9.01
CA LEU A 74 11.16 -11.10 9.22
C LEU A 74 10.80 -12.43 8.55
N GLY A 75 11.69 -13.00 7.73
CA GLY A 75 11.43 -14.23 6.97
C GLY A 75 10.48 -14.06 5.77
N GLU A 76 9.95 -12.86 5.55
CA GLU A 76 9.03 -12.54 4.46
C GLU A 76 9.32 -11.17 3.83
N ALA A 77 8.86 -10.95 2.60
CA ALA A 77 9.10 -9.67 1.94
C ALA A 77 8.35 -8.55 2.68
N TYR A 78 9.02 -7.42 2.92
CA TYR A 78 8.49 -6.33 3.72
C TYR A 78 8.57 -4.99 3.00
N CYS A 79 7.48 -4.22 3.03
CA CYS A 79 7.45 -2.88 2.47
C CYS A 79 7.70 -1.86 3.58
N LEU A 80 8.87 -1.21 3.56
CA LEU A 80 9.22 -0.19 4.54
C LEU A 80 8.37 1.09 4.40
N ALA A 81 7.93 1.42 3.18
CA ALA A 81 7.16 2.64 2.94
C ALA A 81 5.72 2.57 3.48
N CYS A 82 5.12 1.38 3.56
CA CYS A 82 3.79 1.20 4.16
C CYS A 82 3.74 0.24 5.34
N GLU A 83 4.92 -0.18 5.81
CA GLU A 83 5.18 -0.96 7.02
C GLU A 83 4.30 -2.20 7.12
N THR A 84 4.40 -3.06 6.11
CA THR A 84 3.64 -4.30 6.04
C THR A 84 4.39 -5.38 5.26
N SER A 85 4.28 -6.60 5.75
CA SER A 85 4.72 -7.80 5.05
C SER A 85 3.83 -8.14 3.86
N TYR A 86 4.39 -8.89 2.91
CA TYR A 86 3.66 -9.39 1.76
C TYR A 86 4.30 -10.64 1.17
N ASN A 87 3.46 -11.50 0.57
CA ASN A 87 3.92 -12.74 -0.06
C ASN A 87 4.39 -12.57 -1.50
N ARG A 88 3.81 -11.64 -2.27
CA ARG A 88 4.13 -11.41 -3.68
C ARG A 88 4.11 -9.93 -4.01
N SER A 89 5.20 -9.43 -4.56
CA SER A 89 5.38 -8.01 -4.91
C SER A 89 4.30 -7.49 -5.86
N LYS A 90 3.81 -8.33 -6.80
CA LYS A 90 2.74 -7.96 -7.74
C LYS A 90 1.40 -7.70 -7.06
N TYR A 91 1.07 -8.44 -6.01
CA TYR A 91 -0.18 -8.22 -5.28
C TYR A 91 -0.03 -7.04 -4.33
N HIS A 92 1.12 -6.94 -3.68
CA HIS A 92 1.45 -5.80 -2.84
C HIS A 92 1.41 -4.48 -3.63
N SER A 93 1.98 -4.43 -4.84
CA SER A 93 1.99 -3.20 -5.64
C SER A 93 0.58 -2.70 -5.99
N ALA A 94 -0.42 -3.59 -6.03
CA ALA A 94 -1.81 -3.19 -6.24
C ALA A 94 -2.44 -2.57 -4.98
N SER A 95 -2.10 -3.05 -3.78
CA SER A 95 -2.70 -2.66 -2.49
C SER A 95 -1.83 -1.76 -1.61
N CYS A 96 -0.59 -1.49 -2.00
CA CYS A 96 0.38 -0.73 -1.23
C CYS A 96 -0.19 0.66 -0.87
N LYS A 97 -0.13 1.02 0.43
CA LYS A 97 -0.61 2.33 0.90
C LYS A 97 0.30 3.47 0.44
N ALA A 98 1.59 3.17 0.24
CA ALA A 98 2.59 4.09 -0.29
C ALA A 98 2.58 4.09 -1.84
N LYS A 99 1.40 4.07 -2.45
CA LYS A 99 1.19 4.06 -3.90
C LYS A 99 0.36 5.25 -4.32
N CYS A 100 0.76 5.92 -5.40
CA CYS A 100 -0.11 6.90 -6.06
C CYS A 100 -1.19 6.20 -6.90
N GLN A 101 -2.48 6.46 -6.63
CA GLN A 101 -3.59 5.89 -7.41
C GLN A 101 -3.71 6.47 -8.83
N ASN A 102 -3.05 7.60 -9.10
CA ASN A 102 -3.12 8.30 -10.38
C ASN A 102 -1.98 7.91 -11.33
N CYS A 103 -0.75 7.74 -10.82
CA CYS A 103 0.42 7.39 -11.65
C CYS A 103 1.04 6.02 -11.34
N SER A 104 0.51 5.28 -10.36
CA SER A 104 0.91 3.92 -9.94
C SER A 104 2.31 3.74 -9.35
N ARG A 105 3.09 4.81 -9.25
CA ARG A 105 4.39 4.76 -8.57
C ARG A 105 4.23 4.45 -7.08
N ILE A 106 5.22 3.75 -6.53
CA ILE A 106 5.25 3.21 -5.17
C ILE A 106 6.56 3.60 -4.52
N GLY A 107 6.53 3.94 -3.24
CA GLY A 107 7.71 4.30 -2.47
C GLY A 107 7.41 5.35 -1.40
N PRO A 108 8.43 5.78 -0.65
CA PRO A 108 8.26 6.73 0.46
C PRO A 108 7.70 8.08 0.03
N ASP A 109 7.97 8.52 -1.21
CA ASP A 109 7.47 9.78 -1.77
C ASP A 109 5.99 9.71 -2.23
N PHE A 110 5.29 8.60 -1.96
CA PHE A 110 3.95 8.34 -2.44
C PHE A 110 2.97 8.04 -1.29
N PRO A 111 1.69 8.44 -1.39
CA PRO A 111 1.02 9.04 -2.54
C PRO A 111 1.57 10.40 -2.96
N CYS A 112 1.48 10.72 -4.26
CA CYS A 112 1.93 12.01 -4.78
C CYS A 112 1.28 13.16 -3.99
N GLN A 113 2.09 14.13 -3.55
CA GLN A 113 1.60 15.27 -2.79
C GLN A 113 1.20 16.44 -3.71
N PRO A 114 0.26 17.31 -3.30
CA PRO A 114 -0.07 18.52 -4.04
C PRO A 114 1.14 19.44 -4.15
N LEU A 115 1.37 20.04 -5.33
CA LEU A 115 2.42 21.06 -5.52
C LEU A 115 1.85 22.25 -6.30
N ASN A 116 2.18 23.46 -5.84
CA ASN A 116 1.96 24.72 -6.56
C ASN A 116 0.52 24.94 -7.06
N ASN A 117 -0.49 24.48 -6.30
CA ASN A 117 -1.91 24.53 -6.72
C ASN A 117 -2.16 23.93 -8.11
N TYR A 118 -1.32 22.99 -8.55
CA TYR A 118 -1.45 22.35 -9.84
C TYR A 118 -2.73 21.52 -9.87
N SER A 119 -3.55 21.73 -10.90
CA SER A 119 -4.64 20.82 -11.27
C SER A 119 -4.64 20.63 -12.77
N LYS A 120 -4.58 19.37 -13.21
CA LYS A 120 -4.72 19.02 -14.62
C LYS A 120 -5.53 17.75 -14.80
N LEU A 121 -6.53 17.81 -15.66
CA LEU A 121 -7.34 16.67 -16.05
C LEU A 121 -6.66 15.90 -17.20
N CYS A 122 -6.60 14.58 -17.11
CA CYS A 122 -6.22 13.72 -18.23
C CYS A 122 -7.44 13.36 -19.08
N ASN A 123 -7.49 13.81 -20.34
CA ASN A 123 -8.61 13.51 -21.24
C ASN A 123 -8.75 12.01 -21.59
N GLY A 124 -7.69 11.20 -21.43
CA GLY A 124 -7.74 9.76 -21.73
C GLY A 124 -8.34 8.90 -20.61
N CYS A 125 -8.36 9.40 -19.36
CA CYS A 125 -8.80 8.62 -18.21
C CYS A 125 -9.62 9.41 -17.17
N TYR A 126 -9.84 10.72 -17.38
CA TYR A 126 -10.61 11.64 -16.54
C TYR A 126 -10.15 11.73 -15.08
N LYS A 127 -8.90 11.35 -14.81
CA LYS A 127 -8.26 11.59 -13.51
C LYS A 127 -7.70 13.00 -13.46
N GLU A 128 -7.84 13.61 -12.29
CA GLU A 128 -7.27 14.91 -11.97
C GLU A 128 -5.93 14.72 -11.24
N PHE A 129 -4.93 15.49 -11.65
CA PHE A 129 -3.57 15.40 -11.13
C PHE A 129 -3.23 16.67 -10.37
N ILE A 130 -2.68 16.48 -9.17
CA ILE A 130 -2.36 17.54 -8.19
C ILE A 130 -0.91 18.01 -8.24
N ASN A 131 -0.09 17.44 -9.13
CA ASN A 131 1.23 17.92 -9.47
C ASN A 131 1.63 17.50 -10.89
N GLU A 132 2.52 18.28 -11.50
CA GLU A 132 2.95 18.11 -12.89
C GLU A 132 3.75 16.82 -13.11
N GLU A 133 4.59 16.45 -12.17
CA GLU A 133 5.47 15.30 -12.28
C GLU A 133 4.68 13.97 -12.31
N CYS A 134 3.60 13.88 -11.51
CA CYS A 134 2.63 12.79 -11.52
C CYS A 134 1.87 12.71 -12.85
N TYR A 135 1.44 13.87 -13.39
CA TYR A 135 0.78 13.94 -14.69
C TYR A 135 1.71 13.49 -15.83
N ASN A 136 2.94 14.01 -15.87
CA ASN A 136 3.92 13.67 -16.89
C ASN A 136 4.37 12.20 -16.82
N HIS A 137 4.54 11.65 -15.61
CA HIS A 137 4.78 10.21 -15.46
C HIS A 137 3.58 9.39 -15.93
N HIS A 138 2.36 9.80 -15.59
CA HIS A 138 1.14 9.11 -16.02
C HIS A 138 1.04 9.02 -17.55
N LEU A 139 1.33 10.11 -18.26
CA LEU A 139 1.36 10.13 -19.72
C LEU A 139 2.46 9.21 -20.29
N ARG A 140 3.71 9.34 -19.80
CA ARG A 140 4.83 8.53 -20.28
C ARG A 140 4.64 7.03 -20.05
N SER A 141 4.05 6.65 -18.93
CA SER A 141 3.80 5.25 -18.57
C SER A 141 2.54 4.66 -19.23
N ASN A 142 1.74 5.48 -19.94
CA ASN A 142 0.45 5.08 -20.50
C ASN A 142 -0.49 4.44 -19.47
N PHE A 143 -0.42 4.87 -18.21
CA PHE A 143 -1.20 4.26 -17.13
C PHE A 143 -2.72 4.47 -17.29
N CYS A 144 -3.13 5.48 -18.07
CA CYS A 144 -4.52 5.70 -18.49
C CYS A 144 -5.18 4.47 -19.14
N ASN A 145 -4.40 3.58 -19.76
CA ASN A 145 -4.90 2.36 -20.38
C ASN A 145 -5.34 1.31 -19.35
N ASN A 146 -4.83 1.39 -18.12
CA ASN A 146 -5.07 0.40 -17.08
C ASN A 146 -6.06 0.88 -16.03
N SER A 147 -6.20 2.20 -15.84
CA SER A 147 -7.09 2.75 -14.83
C SER A 147 -7.71 4.07 -15.25
N LYS A 148 -9.04 4.15 -15.13
CA LYS A 148 -9.86 5.29 -15.53
C LYS A 148 -10.75 5.74 -14.37
N ARG A 149 -11.16 7.00 -14.39
CA ARG A 149 -12.15 7.59 -13.49
C ARG A 149 -13.44 7.81 -14.26
N CYS A 150 -14.57 7.47 -13.66
CA CYS A 150 -15.87 7.78 -14.24
C CYS A 150 -16.20 9.27 -14.02
N GLU A 151 -16.60 9.97 -15.08
CA GLU A 151 -16.99 11.38 -15.00
C GLU A 151 -18.28 11.60 -14.18
N LYS A 152 -19.20 10.64 -14.22
CA LYS A 152 -20.52 10.76 -13.57
C LYS A 152 -20.47 10.51 -12.06
N CYS A 153 -19.77 9.44 -11.65
CA CYS A 153 -19.77 9.00 -10.24
C CYS A 153 -18.40 9.14 -9.56
N GLY A 154 -17.36 9.57 -10.28
CA GLY A 154 -16.01 9.74 -9.74
C GLY A 154 -15.26 8.46 -9.41
N VAL A 155 -15.88 7.28 -9.56
CA VAL A 155 -15.26 5.99 -9.24
C VAL A 155 -14.05 5.74 -10.14
N VAL A 156 -12.92 5.39 -9.53
CA VAL A 156 -11.74 4.90 -10.23
C VAL A 156 -11.86 3.40 -10.42
N TRP A 157 -11.71 2.94 -11.65
CA TRP A 157 -11.87 1.54 -12.02
C TRP A 157 -10.64 1.04 -12.79
N ASN A 158 -10.40 -0.27 -12.69
CA ASN A 158 -9.36 -0.97 -13.44
C ASN A 158 -9.94 -1.49 -14.76
N VAL A 159 -9.29 -1.15 -15.87
CA VAL A 159 -9.78 -1.45 -17.22
C VAL A 159 -9.84 -2.95 -17.47
N THR A 160 -8.78 -3.67 -17.15
CA THR A 160 -8.72 -5.13 -17.31
C THR A 160 -9.82 -5.83 -16.50
N VAL A 161 -10.05 -5.43 -15.24
CA VAL A 161 -11.07 -6.07 -14.39
C VAL A 161 -12.48 -5.79 -14.91
N ASN A 162 -12.75 -4.55 -15.33
CA ASN A 162 -14.09 -4.15 -15.77
C ASN A 162 -14.40 -4.56 -17.21
N ASN A 163 -13.42 -5.04 -17.97
CA ASN A 163 -13.63 -5.59 -19.32
C ASN A 163 -13.67 -7.12 -19.36
N ARG A 164 -13.56 -7.79 -18.20
CA ARG A 164 -13.68 -9.26 -18.12
C ARG A 164 -15.09 -9.71 -18.42
N ASN A 165 -15.22 -10.96 -18.87
CA ASN A 165 -16.50 -11.64 -19.10
C ASN A 165 -17.44 -10.85 -20.04
N GLY A 166 -16.90 -10.26 -21.10
CA GLY A 166 -17.67 -9.52 -22.12
C GLY A 166 -18.16 -8.14 -21.69
N ARG A 167 -17.78 -7.67 -20.49
CA ARG A 167 -18.10 -6.31 -20.05
C ARG A 167 -17.30 -5.28 -20.83
N ASN A 168 -17.85 -4.08 -20.97
CA ASN A 168 -17.17 -2.96 -21.62
C ASN A 168 -17.12 -1.75 -20.67
N GLY A 169 -16.22 -1.85 -19.69
CA GLY A 169 -15.92 -0.78 -18.76
C GLY A 169 -16.83 -0.68 -17.54
N HIS A 170 -16.74 0.47 -16.87
CA HIS A 170 -17.50 0.77 -15.67
C HIS A 170 -18.94 1.17 -16.00
N VAL A 171 -19.89 0.64 -15.22
CA VAL A 171 -21.30 1.05 -15.22
C VAL A 171 -21.61 1.63 -13.84
N CYS A 172 -22.18 2.84 -13.82
CA CYS A 172 -22.51 3.51 -12.57
C CYS A 172 -23.54 2.73 -11.75
N SER A 173 -23.41 2.79 -10.43
CA SER A 173 -24.26 2.12 -9.45
C SER A 173 -24.12 0.60 -9.38
N GLU A 174 -23.55 -0.08 -10.37
CA GLU A 174 -23.36 -1.54 -10.28
C GLU A 174 -22.50 -1.97 -9.09
N ARG A 175 -22.89 -3.07 -8.44
CA ARG A 175 -22.14 -3.71 -7.36
C ARG A 175 -21.87 -5.16 -7.69
N TYR A 176 -20.67 -5.63 -7.37
CA TYR A 176 -20.33 -7.04 -7.47
C TYR A 176 -20.99 -7.81 -6.32
N CYS A 177 -21.75 -8.85 -6.64
CA CYS A 177 -22.32 -9.78 -5.67
C CYS A 177 -21.42 -11.01 -5.58
N ASN A 178 -20.86 -11.28 -4.40
CA ASN A 178 -20.04 -12.46 -4.16
C ASN A 178 -20.84 -13.77 -4.26
N THR A 179 -22.15 -13.73 -4.03
CA THR A 179 -23.01 -14.92 -4.13
C THR A 179 -23.35 -15.25 -5.57
N CYS A 180 -23.70 -14.24 -6.38
CA CYS A 180 -23.99 -14.42 -7.80
C CYS A 180 -22.72 -14.47 -8.67
N PHE A 181 -21.56 -14.15 -8.09
CA PHE A 181 -20.30 -13.91 -8.78
C PHE A 181 -20.41 -12.96 -9.98
N SER A 182 -21.34 -12.00 -9.93
CA SER A 182 -21.69 -11.08 -11.03
C SER A 182 -22.00 -9.67 -10.54
N PHE A 183 -21.98 -8.70 -11.46
CA PHE A 183 -22.36 -7.31 -11.18
C PHE A 183 -23.86 -7.11 -11.38
N HIS A 184 -24.49 -6.40 -10.45
CA HIS A 184 -25.91 -6.08 -10.49
C HIS A 184 -26.15 -4.60 -10.22
N ASP A 185 -27.18 -4.02 -10.84
CA ASP A 185 -27.74 -2.73 -10.41
C ASP A 185 -28.44 -2.93 -9.05
N PRO A 186 -28.06 -2.20 -7.99
CA PRO A 186 -28.70 -2.25 -6.69
C PRO A 186 -30.21 -1.99 -6.74
N LYS A 187 -30.69 -1.20 -7.72
CA LYS A 187 -32.12 -0.94 -7.93
C LYS A 187 -32.90 -2.19 -8.32
N ARG A 188 -32.23 -3.19 -8.89
CA ARG A 188 -32.88 -4.43 -9.33
C ARG A 188 -33.32 -5.30 -8.14
N GLY A 189 -32.82 -5.04 -6.93
CA GLY A 189 -33.05 -5.88 -5.74
C GLY A 189 -32.24 -7.18 -5.78
N CYS A 190 -31.90 -7.74 -4.62
CA CYS A 190 -31.29 -9.06 -4.51
C CYS A 190 -32.38 -10.08 -4.19
N TYR A 191 -32.64 -11.02 -5.10
CA TYR A 191 -33.71 -12.04 -4.93
C TYR A 191 -33.18 -13.37 -4.36
N ILE A 192 -32.00 -13.38 -3.74
CA ILE A 192 -31.49 -14.58 -3.10
C ILE A 192 -32.32 -14.81 -1.83
N THR A 193 -33.28 -15.73 -1.90
CA THR A 193 -33.91 -16.32 -0.73
C THR A 193 -32.86 -17.09 0.06
N THR A 194 -32.58 -16.66 1.28
CA THR A 194 -31.83 -17.48 2.24
C THR A 194 -32.65 -18.72 2.52
N TYR A 195 -32.04 -19.89 2.44
CA TYR A 195 -32.67 -21.16 2.83
C TYR A 195 -33.04 -21.05 4.33
N SER A 196 -34.30 -20.75 4.65
CA SER A 196 -34.77 -20.84 6.04
C SER A 196 -34.86 -22.32 6.40
N GLN A 197 -34.45 -22.67 7.62
CA GLN A 197 -34.46 -24.06 8.12
C GLN A 197 -35.87 -24.66 8.24
N GLU A 198 -36.91 -23.93 7.86
CA GLU A 198 -38.31 -24.35 7.96
C GLU A 198 -38.73 -25.37 6.88
N ALA A 199 -37.93 -25.56 5.82
CA ALA A 199 -38.20 -26.55 4.77
C ALA A 199 -37.92 -28.02 5.15
N GLN A 200 -37.46 -28.31 6.39
CA GLN A 200 -37.15 -29.67 6.85
C GLN A 200 -38.31 -30.40 7.55
N THR A 201 -39.51 -29.84 7.61
CA THR A 201 -40.68 -30.51 8.19
C THR A 201 -41.68 -30.98 7.12
N LEU A 202 -41.24 -31.87 6.23
CA LEU A 202 -42.17 -32.72 5.49
C LEU A 202 -42.07 -34.15 6.05
N PRO A 203 -43.18 -34.77 6.49
CA PRO A 203 -43.14 -36.10 7.06
C PRO A 203 -42.80 -37.14 5.99
N ASP A 204 -41.86 -38.00 6.33
CA ASP A 204 -41.46 -39.19 5.59
C ASP A 204 -42.65 -40.16 5.50
N HIS A 205 -43.44 -40.07 4.43
CA HIS A 205 -44.41 -41.10 4.09
C HIS A 205 -43.71 -42.20 3.28
N ARG A 206 -43.05 -43.09 4.01
CA ARG A 206 -42.83 -44.47 3.55
C ARG A 206 -44.09 -45.29 3.84
N LEU A 207 -44.76 -45.73 2.78
CA LEU A 207 -45.50 -46.99 2.70
C LEU A 207 -45.17 -47.62 1.34
#